data_AF-A0A2E6DP21-F1
#
_entry.id   AF-A0A2E6DP21-F1
#
_cell.length_a   1.000
_cell.length_b   1.000
_cell.length_c   1.000
_cell.angle_alpha   90.00
_cell.angle_beta   90.00
_cell.angle_gamma   90.00
#
_symmetry.space_group_name_H-M   'P 1'
#
loop_
_entity.id
_entity.type
_entity.pdbx_description
1 polymer ?
#
loop_
_entity_poly.entity_id
_entity_poly.type
_entity_poly.pdbx_seq_one_letter_code
_entity_poly.pdbx_strand_id
1 'polypeptide(L)'
;MRASKWRIAPLLTWTFLVWISRVRNVLTNQDLEVAGVAWRLGAAGIFLGLAAAVLGQLISGHQGTQQLKWLATWSIGFWLVRGTGILIDSNWSFEFKAVHTALMVVTFAVVALAISGSNSGERSRLKKP
;
A
#
# COMPACT_ATOMS: atom_id res chain seq x y z
N MET A 1 -15.61 16.73 -0.75
CA MET A 1 -14.30 17.23 -1.23
C MET A 1 -13.82 16.21 -2.26
N ARG A 2 -13.62 16.59 -3.53
CA ARG A 2 -13.00 15.68 -4.52
C ARG A 2 -11.59 15.38 -4.03
N ALA A 3 -11.36 14.24 -3.37
CA ALA A 3 -10.02 13.68 -3.34
C ALA A 3 -9.65 13.49 -4.82
N SER A 4 -8.80 14.37 -5.34
CA SER A 4 -8.51 14.44 -6.77
C SER A 4 -8.05 13.06 -7.20
N LYS A 5 -8.82 12.37 -8.06
CA LYS A 5 -8.61 10.97 -8.46
C LYS A 5 -7.12 10.68 -8.80
N TRP A 6 -6.45 11.68 -9.38
CA TRP A 6 -5.02 11.77 -9.67
C TRP A 6 -4.05 11.53 -8.49
N ARG A 7 -4.46 11.75 -7.23
CA ARG A 7 -3.64 11.52 -6.02
C ARG A 7 -3.77 10.09 -5.49
N ILE A 8 -4.94 9.48 -5.70
CA ILE A 8 -5.21 8.10 -5.24
C ILE A 8 -4.76 7.10 -6.30
N ALA A 9 -4.83 7.47 -7.59
CA ALA A 9 -4.42 6.61 -8.69
C ALA A 9 -2.98 6.06 -8.55
N PRO A 10 -1.95 6.85 -8.18
CA PRO A 10 -0.61 6.32 -7.96
C PRO A 10 -0.56 5.25 -6.86
N LEU A 11 -1.26 5.46 -5.74
CA LEU A 11 -1.33 4.49 -4.64
C LEU A 11 -2.00 3.19 -5.10
N LEU A 12 -3.11 3.28 -5.84
CA LEU A 12 -3.81 2.10 -6.35
C LEU A 12 -2.95 1.34 -7.36
N THR A 13 -2.41 2.03 -8.36
CA THR A 13 -1.52 1.45 -9.37
C THR A 13 -0.33 0.79 -8.71
N TRP A 14 0.33 1.48 -7.77
CA TRP A 14 1.47 0.92 -7.03
C TRP A 14 1.08 -0.32 -6.24
N THR A 15 -0.05 -0.28 -5.52
CA THR A 15 -0.56 -1.41 -4.73
C THR A 15 -0.82 -2.61 -5.64
N PHE A 16 -1.56 -2.43 -6.74
CA PHE A 16 -1.82 -3.53 -7.67
C PHE A 16 -0.52 -4.11 -8.24
N LEU A 17 0.41 -3.27 -8.71
CA LEU A 17 1.67 -3.74 -9.29
C LEU A 17 2.48 -4.59 -8.30
N VAL A 18 2.71 -4.07 -7.09
CA VAL A 18 3.52 -4.77 -6.07
C VAL A 18 2.87 -6.08 -5.66
N TRP A 19 1.56 -6.07 -5.39
CA TRP A 19 0.88 -7.23 -4.83
C TRP A 19 0.54 -8.29 -5.88
N ILE A 20 0.22 -7.92 -7.12
CA ILE A 20 0.05 -8.88 -8.23
C ILE A 20 1.39 -9.56 -8.54
N SER A 21 2.48 -8.78 -8.64
CA SER A 21 3.83 -9.34 -8.82
C SER A 21 4.17 -10.33 -7.71
N ARG A 22 3.82 -9.99 -6.46
CA ARG A 22 4.05 -10.86 -5.30
C ARG A 22 3.21 -12.13 -5.33
N VAL A 23 1.93 -12.05 -5.69
CA VAL A 23 1.07 -13.24 -5.88
C VAL A 23 1.66 -14.14 -6.96
N ARG A 24 2.02 -13.56 -8.12
CA ARG A 24 2.66 -14.32 -9.20
C ARG A 24 3.94 -15.02 -8.73
N ASN A 25 4.83 -14.31 -8.05
CA ASN A 25 6.07 -14.88 -7.53
C ASN A 25 5.82 -16.00 -6.53
N VAL A 26 4.81 -15.89 -5.67
CA VAL A 26 4.45 -16.96 -4.72
C VAL A 26 3.89 -18.18 -5.44
N LEU A 27 3.05 -17.99 -6.45
CA LEU A 27 2.46 -19.09 -7.22
C LEU A 27 3.47 -19.80 -8.12
N THR A 28 4.51 -19.10 -8.59
CA THR A 28 5.57 -19.70 -9.42
C THR A 28 6.66 -20.38 -8.60
N ASN A 29 6.82 -20.04 -7.33
CA ASN A 29 7.81 -20.66 -6.45
C ASN A 29 7.16 -21.81 -5.66
N GLN A 30 7.37 -23.04 -6.12
CA GLN A 30 6.80 -24.25 -5.50
C GLN A 30 7.59 -24.73 -4.27
N ASP A 31 8.77 -24.15 -4.00
CA ASP A 31 9.64 -24.52 -2.88
C ASP A 31 9.23 -23.86 -1.53
N LEU A 32 8.08 -23.16 -1.50
CA LEU A 32 7.63 -22.46 -0.31
C LEU A 32 6.75 -23.37 0.56
N GLU A 33 7.08 -23.42 1.85
CA GLU A 33 6.25 -24.06 2.86
C GLU A 33 4.81 -23.51 2.84
N VAL A 34 3.81 -24.39 2.95
CA VAL A 34 2.38 -24.08 2.81
C VAL A 34 1.95 -22.94 3.74
N ALA A 35 2.42 -22.94 4.99
CA ALA A 35 2.15 -21.87 5.96
C ALA A 35 2.72 -20.51 5.49
N GLY A 36 3.92 -20.53 4.91
CA GLY A 36 4.55 -19.37 4.32
C GLY A 36 3.83 -18.86 3.07
N VAL A 37 3.24 -19.74 2.27
CA VAL A 37 2.42 -19.38 1.10
C VAL A 37 1.11 -18.73 1.57
N ALA A 38 0.41 -19.37 2.51
CA ALA A 38 -0.88 -18.90 3.03
C ALA A 38 -0.78 -17.50 3.64
N TRP A 39 0.25 -17.23 4.46
CA TRP A 39 0.47 -15.90 5.03
C TRP A 39 0.70 -14.83 3.95
N ARG A 40 1.53 -15.14 2.93
CA ARG A 40 1.85 -14.20 1.85
C ARG A 40 0.63 -13.89 0.96
N LEU A 41 -0.14 -14.91 0.61
CA LEU A 41 -1.37 -14.76 -0.17
C LEU A 41 -2.47 -14.07 0.64
N GLY A 42 -2.60 -14.37 1.93
CA GLY A 42 -3.55 -13.70 2.83
C GLY A 42 -3.27 -12.20 2.91
N ALA A 43 -2.02 -11.81 3.14
CA ALA A 43 -1.62 -10.40 3.14
C ALA A 43 -1.91 -9.73 1.79
N ALA A 44 -1.54 -10.37 0.67
CA ALA A 44 -1.81 -9.85 -0.66
C ALA A 44 -3.31 -9.67 -0.93
N GLY A 45 -4.14 -10.64 -0.52
CA GLY A 45 -5.58 -10.57 -0.64
C GLY A 45 -6.19 -9.37 0.07
N ILE A 46 -5.72 -9.04 1.29
CA ILE A 46 -6.19 -7.86 2.02
C ILE A 46 -5.86 -6.57 1.25
N PHE A 47 -4.62 -6.44 0.75
CA PHE A 47 -4.21 -5.26 -0.01
C PHE A 47 -4.98 -5.09 -1.31
N LEU A 48 -5.14 -6.18 -2.07
CA LEU A 48 -5.88 -6.17 -3.33
C LEU A 48 -7.38 -5.90 -3.10
N GLY A 49 -7.96 -6.48 -2.05
CA GLY A 49 -9.35 -6.24 -1.67
C GLY A 49 -9.61 -4.79 -1.27
N LEU A 50 -8.73 -4.21 -0.44
CA LEU A 50 -8.82 -2.79 -0.06
C LEU A 50 -8.61 -1.86 -1.27
N ALA A 51 -7.64 -2.15 -2.14
CA ALA A 51 -7.41 -1.39 -3.36
C ALA A 51 -8.62 -1.44 -4.31
N ALA A 52 -9.22 -2.63 -4.49
CA ALA A 52 -10.43 -2.79 -5.28
C ALA A 52 -11.62 -2.04 -4.69
N ALA A 53 -11.80 -2.05 -3.36
CA ALA A 53 -12.86 -1.30 -2.69
C ALA A 53 -12.70 0.22 -2.86
N VAL A 54 -11.47 0.73 -2.74
CA VAL A 54 -11.16 2.16 -2.99
C VAL A 54 -11.37 2.52 -4.46
N LEU A 55 -10.97 1.64 -5.39
CA LEU A 55 -11.21 1.82 -6.82
C LEU A 55 -12.71 1.82 -7.16
N GLY A 56 -13.48 0.90 -6.58
CA GLY A 56 -14.93 0.83 -6.72
C GLY A 56 -15.60 2.13 -6.28
N GLN A 57 -15.19 2.70 -5.15
CA GLN A 57 -15.71 4.00 -4.71
C GLN A 57 -15.36 5.16 -5.66
N LEU A 58 -14.15 5.14 -6.22
CA LEU A 58 -13.70 6.12 -7.22
C LEU A 58 -14.53 6.08 -8.51
N ILE A 59 -14.97 4.88 -8.91
CA ILE A 59 -15.83 4.64 -10.07
C ILE A 59 -17.28 5.01 -9.77
N SER A 60 -17.83 4.53 -8.64
CA SER A 60 -19.21 4.80 -8.20
C SER A 60 -19.45 6.23 -7.72
N GLY A 61 -18.40 7.05 -7.58
CA GLY A 61 -18.49 8.44 -7.12
C GLY A 61 -18.73 8.60 -5.61
N HIS A 62 -18.79 7.50 -4.86
CA HIS A 62 -18.96 7.49 -3.42
C HIS A 62 -17.74 8.11 -2.72
N GLN A 63 -18.00 9.05 -1.80
CA GLN A 63 -16.95 9.89 -1.17
C GLN A 63 -16.45 9.31 0.16
N GLY A 64 -16.38 7.97 0.29
CA GLY A 64 -15.86 7.32 1.48
C GLY A 64 -14.34 7.47 1.57
N THR A 65 -13.83 8.00 2.68
CA THR A 65 -12.37 8.06 2.92
C THR A 65 -11.88 6.91 3.81
N GLN A 66 -12.78 6.12 4.38
CA GLN A 66 -12.46 5.10 5.38
C GLN A 66 -11.59 3.99 4.81
N GLN A 67 -11.91 3.49 3.62
CA GLN A 67 -11.18 2.40 2.95
C GLN A 67 -9.80 2.86 2.49
N LEU A 68 -9.67 4.13 2.08
CA LEU A 68 -8.37 4.74 1.79
C LEU A 68 -7.50 4.85 3.05
N LYS A 69 -8.08 5.27 4.18
CA LYS A 69 -7.37 5.29 5.48
C LYS A 69 -6.93 3.89 5.90
N TRP A 70 -7.80 2.89 5.77
CA TRP A 70 -7.44 1.49 6.05
C TRP A 70 -6.31 0.99 5.16
N LEU A 71 -6.39 1.23 3.84
CA LEU A 71 -5.33 0.87 2.89
C LEU A 71 -4.01 1.53 3.25
N ALA A 72 -4.03 2.81 3.63
CA ALA A 72 -2.83 3.53 4.06
C ALA A 72 -2.23 2.98 5.37
N THR A 73 -3.05 2.80 6.41
CA THR A 73 -2.59 2.26 7.70
C THR A 73 -2.01 0.86 7.52
N TRP A 74 -2.68 0.02 6.74
CA TRP A 74 -2.21 -1.33 6.45
C TRP A 74 -0.91 -1.32 5.64
N SER A 75 -0.80 -0.43 4.65
CA SER A 75 0.45 -0.22 3.89
C SER A 75 1.61 0.12 4.81
N ILE A 76 1.43 1.10 5.69
CA ILE A 76 2.48 1.55 6.61
C ILE A 76 2.86 0.41 7.57
N GLY A 77 1.88 -0.17 8.26
CA GLY A 77 2.12 -1.21 9.27
C GLY A 77 2.80 -2.45 8.69
N PHE A 78 2.31 -2.95 7.55
CA PHE A 78 2.88 -4.13 6.91
C PHE A 78 4.34 -3.91 6.50
N TRP A 79 4.64 -2.77 5.86
CA TRP A 79 6.00 -2.45 5.42
C TRP A 79 6.95 -2.18 6.58
N LEU A 80 6.47 -1.61 7.70
CA LEU A 80 7.29 -1.48 8.91
C LEU A 80 7.67 -2.84 9.47
N VAL A 81 6.71 -3.74 9.69
CA VAL A 81 7.00 -5.06 10.26
C VAL A 81 7.90 -5.86 9.31
N ARG A 82 7.53 -5.93 8.03
CA ARG A 82 8.23 -6.79 7.08
C ARG A 82 9.56 -6.21 6.62
N GLY A 83 9.60 -4.92 6.33
CA GLY A 83 10.82 -4.24 5.91
C GLY A 83 11.86 -4.22 7.03
N THR A 84 11.47 -3.85 8.26
CA THR A 84 12.37 -3.89 9.42
C THR A 84 12.90 -5.30 9.67
N GLY A 85 12.05 -6.33 9.58
CA GLY A 85 12.50 -7.72 9.70
C GLY A 85 13.57 -8.10 8.65
N ILE A 86 13.43 -7.63 7.41
CA ILE A 86 14.42 -7.87 6.34
C ILE A 86 15.71 -7.06 6.58
N LEU A 87 15.62 -5.84 7.11
CA LEU A 87 16.80 -5.03 7.41
C LEU A 87 17.64 -5.63 8.54
N ILE A 88 16.99 -6.07 9.62
CA ILE A 88 17.64 -6.62 10.82
C ILE A 88 18.26 -7.99 10.56
N ASP A 89 17.64 -8.80 9.70
CA ASP A 89 18.14 -10.14 9.39
C ASP A 89 19.41 -10.05 8.50
N SER A 90 20.54 -10.53 9.03
CA SER A 90 21.84 -10.48 8.37
C SER A 90 22.00 -11.49 7.23
N ASN A 91 21.07 -12.44 7.09
CA ASN A 91 21.17 -13.50 6.08
C ASN A 91 20.76 -13.05 4.67
N TRP A 92 20.16 -11.86 4.54
CA TRP A 92 19.73 -11.34 3.23
C TRP A 92 20.84 -10.56 2.52
N SER A 93 20.97 -10.80 1.21
CA SER A 93 21.90 -10.07 0.36
C SER A 93 21.62 -8.56 0.35
N PHE A 94 22.66 -7.76 0.11
CA PHE A 94 22.55 -6.30 0.08
C PHE A 94 21.52 -5.82 -0.96
N GLU A 95 21.52 -6.42 -2.15
CA GLU A 95 20.55 -6.11 -3.22
C GLU A 95 19.11 -6.37 -2.78
N PHE A 96 18.86 -7.47 -2.07
CA PHE A 96 17.54 -7.79 -1.56
C PHE A 96 17.05 -6.74 -0.55
N LYS A 97 17.92 -6.29 0.36
CA LYS A 97 17.62 -5.22 1.32
C LYS A 97 17.37 -3.89 0.62
N ALA A 98 18.18 -3.57 -0.39
CA ALA A 98 18.06 -2.33 -1.15
C ALA A 98 16.71 -2.24 -1.88
N VAL A 99 16.32 -3.30 -2.61
CA VAL A 99 15.02 -3.35 -3.31
C VAL A 99 13.86 -3.22 -2.32
N HIS A 100 13.89 -3.93 -1.19
CA HIS A 100 12.83 -3.87 -0.20
C HIS A 100 12.73 -2.49 0.47
N THR A 101 13.86 -1.85 0.73
CA THR A 101 13.91 -0.49 1.27
C THR A 101 13.35 0.52 0.27
N ALA A 102 13.72 0.41 -1.01
CA ALA A 102 13.16 1.24 -2.07
C ALA A 102 11.63 1.08 -2.16
N LEU A 103 11.14 -0.16 -2.11
CA LEU A 103 9.69 -0.43 -2.10
C LEU A 103 8.98 0.20 -0.89
N MET A 104 9.59 0.16 0.30
CA MET A 104 9.06 0.85 1.48
C MET A 104 8.96 2.36 1.26
N VAL A 105 10.06 2.99 0.83
CA VAL A 105 10.14 4.45 0.63
C VAL A 105 9.11 4.91 -0.38
N VAL A 106 9.01 4.22 -1.53
CA VAL A 106 8.01 4.55 -2.56
C VAL A 106 6.60 4.39 -2.00
N THR A 107 6.33 3.31 -1.25
CA THR A 107 5.01 3.09 -0.63
C THR A 107 4.65 4.23 0.32
N PHE A 108 5.58 4.65 1.18
CA PHE A 108 5.33 5.78 2.10
C PHE A 108 5.11 7.09 1.35
N ALA A 109 5.85 7.34 0.26
CA ALA A 109 5.69 8.52 -0.56
C ALA A 109 4.29 8.56 -1.22
N VAL A 110 3.83 7.45 -1.81
CA VAL A 110 2.50 7.40 -2.46
C VAL A 110 1.36 7.45 -1.44
N VAL A 111 1.53 6.87 -0.25
CA VAL A 111 0.57 7.00 0.86
C VAL A 111 0.50 8.44 1.35
N ALA A 112 1.64 9.09 1.56
CA ALA A 112 1.70 10.50 1.96
C ALA A 112 1.05 11.41 0.90
N LEU A 113 1.28 11.14 -0.38
CA LEU A 113 0.63 11.88 -1.48
C LEU A 113 -0.89 11.69 -1.49
N ALA A 114 -1.37 10.47 -1.25
CA ALA A 114 -2.80 10.18 -1.18
C ALA A 114 -3.49 10.87 0.01
N ILE A 115 -2.82 10.96 1.17
CA ILE A 115 -3.37 11.55 2.40
C ILE A 115 -3.18 13.07 2.46
N SER A 116 -2.07 13.62 1.97
CA SER A 116 -1.74 15.06 2.09
C SER A 116 -2.79 15.97 1.46
N GLY A 117 -3.55 15.46 0.48
CA GLY A 117 -4.68 16.17 -0.10
C GLY A 117 -5.86 16.38 0.84
N SER A 118 -5.98 15.60 1.92
CA SER A 118 -7.00 15.75 2.96
C SER A 118 -6.74 16.98 3.83
N ASN A 119 -5.48 17.23 4.22
CA ASN A 119 -5.11 18.27 5.19
C ASN A 119 -5.13 19.70 4.62
N SER A 120 -4.93 19.88 3.31
CA SER A 120 -4.95 21.22 2.69
C SER A 120 -6.34 21.87 2.66
N GLY A 121 -7.41 21.07 2.69
CA GLY A 121 -8.79 21.58 2.70
C GLY A 121 -9.29 21.99 4.09
N GLU A 122 -8.66 21.49 5.16
CA GLU A 122 -9.01 21.82 6.54
C GLU A 122 -8.35 23.15 6.96
N ARG A 123 -7.10 23.35 6.54
CA ARG A 123 -6.33 24.58 6.80
C ARG A 123 -6.88 25.82 6.08
N SER A 124 -7.63 25.66 4.99
CA SER A 124 -8.30 26.77 4.29
C SER A 124 -9.67 27.14 4.86
N ARG A 125 -10.35 26.23 5.59
CA ARG A 125 -11.58 26.54 6.33
C ARG A 125 -11.34 27.35 7.61
N LEU A 126 -10.21 27.12 8.28
CA LEU A 126 -9.84 27.81 9.51
C LEU A 126 -9.30 29.24 9.28
N LYS A 127 -9.20 29.68 8.01
CA LYS A 127 -8.62 30.98 7.62
C LYS A 127 -9.64 31.95 7.03
N LYS A 128 -10.95 31.70 7.22
CA LYS A 128 -11.99 32.69 6.91
C LYS A 128 -12.22 33.57 8.14
N PRO A 129 -11.89 34.87 8.11
CA PRO A 129 -12.45 35.84 9.04
C PRO A 129 -13.95 36.03 8.78
#